data_AF-A0A392TUY2-F1
#
_entry.id   AF-A0A392TUY2-F1
#
_cell.length_a   1.000
_cell.length_b   1.000
_cell.length_c   1.000
_cell.angle_alpha   90.00
_cell.angle_beta   90.00
_cell.angle_gamma   90.00
#
_symmetry.space_group_name_H-M   'P 1'
#
loop_
_entity.id
_entity.type
_entity.pdbx_description
1 polymer ?
#
loop_
_entity_poly.entity_id
_entity_poly.type
_entity_poly.pdbx_seq_one_letter_code
_entity_poly.pdbx_strand_id
1 'polypeptide(L)' 'RTPPGEVKLKVLKEIAKEYQIDWDTAESEKELLKPPEELIV' A
#
# COMPACT_ATOMS: atom_id res chain seq x y z
N ARG A 1 6.18 8.70 14.14
CA ARG A 1 5.91 9.22 12.77
C ARG A 1 5.28 8.08 11.99
N THR A 2 4.17 8.31 11.31
CA THR A 2 3.56 7.29 10.45
C THR A 2 4.34 7.21 9.14
N PRO A 3 4.77 6.02 8.69
CA PRO A 3 5.47 5.88 7.41
C PRO A 3 4.51 6.19 6.25
N PRO A 4 5.00 6.79 5.14
CA PRO A 4 4.20 7.06 3.95
C PRO A 4 3.56 5.80 3.37
N GLY A 5 2.41 5.95 2.72
CA GLY A 5 1.72 4.84 2.03
C GLY A 5 2.59 4.11 1.01
N GLU A 6 3.43 4.85 0.28
CA GLU A 6 4.40 4.32 -0.68
C GLU A 6 5.38 3.34 -0.04
N VAL A 7 5.86 3.65 1.17
CA VAL A 7 6.80 2.79 1.90
C VAL A 7 6.12 1.49 2.32
N LYS A 8 4.87 1.57 2.81
CA LYS A 8 4.08 0.39 3.19
C LYS A 8 3.80 -0.49 1.98
N LEU A 9 3.38 0.10 0.87
CA LEU A 9 3.09 -0.62 -0.37
C LEU A 9 4.33 -1.34 -0.91
N LYS A 10 5.49 -0.69 -0.87
CA LYS A 10 6.75 -1.30 -1.30
C LYS A 10 7.07 -2.55 -0.48
N VAL A 11 6.94 -2.49 0.84
CA VAL A 11 7.18 -3.65 1.72
C VAL A 11 6.22 -4.80 1.39
N LEU A 12 4.94 -4.50 1.19
CA LEU A 12 3.95 -5.52 0.85
C LEU A 12 4.22 -6.19 -0.51
N LYS A 13 4.64 -5.40 -1.53
CA LYS A 13 5.05 -5.93 -2.84
C LYS A 13 6.27 -6.86 -2.74
N GLU A 14 7.26 -6.51 -1.91
CA GLU A 14 8.43 -7.36 -1.68
C GLU A 14 8.06 -8.67 -0.97
N ILE A 15 7.13 -8.62 0.00
CA ILE A 15 6.60 -9.82 0.65
C ILE A 15 5.87 -10.71 -0.38
N ALA A 16 4.95 -10.14 -1.16
CA ALA A 16 4.24 -10.92 -2.19
C ALA A 16 5.21 -11.60 -3.16
N LYS A 17 6.27 -10.89 -3.58
CA LYS A 17 7.33 -11.44 -4.42
C LYS A 17 8.10 -12.58 -3.76
N GLU A 18 8.53 -12.42 -2.51
CA GLU A 18 9.25 -13.44 -1.72
C GLU A 18 8.45 -14.74 -1.63
N TYR A 19 7.14 -14.63 -1.42
CA TYR A 19 6.23 -15.78 -1.30
C TYR A 19 5.61 -16.22 -2.63
N GLN A 20 6.05 -15.64 -3.75
CA GLN A 20 5.53 -15.94 -5.09
C GLN A 20 3.99 -15.81 -5.21
N ILE A 21 3.43 -14.85 -4.48
CA ILE A 21 2.00 -14.53 -4.51
C ILE A 21 1.77 -13.55 -5.66
N ASP A 22 0.91 -13.93 -6.60
CA ASP A 22 0.36 -13.00 -7.59
C ASP A 22 -0.69 -12.12 -6.89
N TRP A 23 -0.27 -10.93 -6.49
CA TRP A 23 -1.09 -9.99 -5.74
C TRP A 23 -1.40 -8.77 -6.59
N ASP A 24 -2.69 -8.56 -6.89
CA ASP A 24 -3.18 -7.32 -7.50
C ASP A 24 -3.13 -6.17 -6.47
N THR A 25 -2.36 -5.13 -6.77
CA THR A 25 -2.14 -4.03 -5.84
C THR A 25 -3.05 -2.84 -6.04
N ALA A 26 -3.96 -2.86 -7.02
CA ALA A 26 -4.72 -1.68 -7.44
C ALA A 26 -5.58 -1.07 -6.32
N GLU A 27 -6.29 -1.91 -5.56
CA GLU A 27 -7.11 -1.44 -4.43
C GLU A 27 -6.23 -0.89 -3.29
N SER A 28 -5.13 -1.58 -2.98
CA SER A 28 -4.19 -1.15 -1.94
C SER A 28 -3.45 0.13 -2.30
N GLU A 29 -3.11 0.33 -3.57
CA GLU A 29 -2.55 1.57 -4.09
C GLU A 29 -3.50 2.74 -3.88
N LYS A 30 -4.78 2.56 -4.24
CA LYS A 30 -5.81 3.58 -4.04
C LYS A 30 -5.97 3.94 -2.55
N GLU A 31 -6.02 2.94 -1.67
CA GLU A 31 -6.26 3.15 -0.25
C GLU A 31 -5.03 3.66 0.53
N LEU A 32 -3.82 3.30 0.12
CA LEU A 32 -2.59 3.73 0.81
C LEU A 32 -2.08 5.08 0.32
N LEU A 33 -2.37 5.43 -0.94
CA LEU A 33 -1.90 6.67 -1.56
C LEU A 33 -2.94 7.80 -1.51
N LYS A 34 -4.16 7.54 -1.02
CA LYS A 34 -5.16 8.60 -0.83
C LYS A 34 -4.65 9.67 0.15
N PRO A 35 -4.85 10.96 -0.16
CA PRO A 35 -4.45 12.04 0.72
C PRO A 35 -5.20 11.95 2.06
N PRO A 36 -4.56 12.33 3.18
CA PRO A 36 -5.17 12.24 4.51
C PRO A 36 -6.45 13.05 4.67
N GLU A 37 -6.62 14.08 3.86
CA GLU A 37 -7.78 14.98 3.87
C GLU A 37 -9.08 14.25 3.48
N GLU A 38 -8.99 13.18 2.69
CA GLU A 38 -10.14 12.35 2.27
C GLU A 38 -10.49 11.24 3.29
N LEU A 39 -9.71 11.09 4.36
CA LEU A 39 -9.93 10.09 5.41
C LEU A 39 -10.90 10.54 6.52
N ILE A 40 -11.27 11.83 6.54
CA ILE A 40 -12.11 12.42 7.57
C ILE A 40 -13.53 12.51 7.02
N VAL A 41 -14.43 11.63 7.48
CA VAL A 41 -15.89 11.67 7.26
C VAL A 41 -16.63 11.95 8.57
#